data_AF-A0A9R1C7V2-F1
#
_entry.id   AF-A0A9R1C7V2-F1
#
_cell.length_a   1.000
_cell.length_b   1.000
_cell.length_c   1.000
_cell.angle_alpha   90.00
_cell.angle_beta   90.00
_cell.angle_gamma   90.00
#
_symmetry.space_group_name_H-M   'P 1'
#
loop_
_entity.id
_entity.type
_entity.pdbx_description
1 polymer ?
#
loop_
_entity_poly.entity_id
_entity_poly.type
_entity_poly.pdbx_seq_one_letter_code
_entity_poly.pdbx_strand_id
1 'polypeptide(L)'
;MNDIVLIIAFTIIVALLVVIIYMINKRKRASDDDLLSDSDDETADFGSKGGYDVNGKYNGNDKVLPSMKSGELLKSILKRLNCTYKEGDDDDIWFTYQGEHFALRFSDDSYWVRIYDAQWFECTLDDLEEISYMQKAVNYCNARNCATACYVIDTEEEKFTVFSKCDFLLNSNFPFPDDYFISWLNQLFRLKRDVAMQYDKEKVEGEVKK
;
A
#
# COMPACT_ATOMS: atom_id res chain seq x y z
N MET A 1 -51.03 -1.74 26.96
CA MET A 1 -50.33 -2.99 27.35
C MET A 1 -49.79 -3.71 26.12
N ASN A 2 -50.57 -3.85 25.04
CA ASN A 2 -50.14 -4.54 23.80
C ASN A 2 -48.99 -3.86 23.05
N ASP A 3 -48.92 -2.52 23.02
CA ASP A 3 -47.87 -1.82 22.26
C ASP A 3 -46.47 -2.00 22.85
N ILE A 4 -46.36 -2.03 24.19
CA ILE A 4 -45.10 -2.27 24.88
C ILE A 4 -44.60 -3.70 24.63
N VAL A 5 -45.52 -4.68 24.60
CA VAL A 5 -45.19 -6.07 24.26
C VAL A 5 -44.74 -6.19 22.81
N LEU A 6 -45.34 -5.43 21.88
CA LEU A 6 -44.93 -5.40 20.47
C LEU A 6 -43.52 -4.82 20.27
N ILE A 7 -43.20 -3.74 20.99
CA ILE A 7 -41.88 -3.09 20.94
C ILE A 7 -40.81 -4.04 21.49
N ILE A 8 -41.08 -4.70 22.62
CA ILE A 8 -40.14 -5.69 23.20
C ILE A 8 -39.96 -6.90 22.28
N ALA A 9 -41.02 -7.37 21.63
CA ALA A 9 -40.91 -8.46 20.66
C ALA A 9 -40.05 -8.05 19.44
N PHE A 10 -40.21 -6.83 18.94
CA PHE A 10 -39.44 -6.32 17.81
C PHE A 10 -37.95 -6.15 18.15
N THR A 11 -37.61 -5.64 19.34
CA THR A 11 -36.21 -5.49 19.75
C THR A 11 -35.50 -6.83 19.92
N ILE A 12 -36.20 -7.86 20.43
CA ILE A 12 -35.67 -9.23 20.51
C ILE A 12 -35.42 -9.80 19.12
N ILE A 13 -36.34 -9.60 18.17
CA ILE A 13 -36.19 -10.07 16.78
C ILE A 13 -34.98 -9.42 16.11
N VAL A 14 -34.80 -8.10 16.26
CA VAL A 14 -33.64 -7.38 15.69
C VAL A 14 -32.33 -7.88 16.30
N ALA A 15 -32.28 -8.09 17.62
CA ALA A 15 -31.10 -8.62 18.29
C ALA A 15 -30.74 -10.04 17.78
N LEU A 16 -31.74 -10.90 17.57
CA LEU A 16 -31.53 -12.25 17.01
C LEU A 16 -31.00 -12.17 15.56
N LEU A 17 -31.52 -11.26 14.74
CA LEU A 17 -31.04 -11.06 13.36
C LEU A 17 -29.57 -10.60 13.33
N VAL A 18 -29.18 -9.70 14.23
CA VAL A 18 -27.77 -9.24 14.35
C VAL A 18 -26.85 -10.39 14.74
N VAL A 19 -27.26 -11.23 15.69
CA VAL A 19 -26.49 -12.42 16.12
C VAL A 19 -26.37 -13.45 14.99
N ILE A 20 -27.43 -13.67 14.21
CA ILE A 20 -27.41 -14.56 13.05
C ILE A 20 -26.46 -14.05 11.97
N ILE A 21 -26.52 -12.75 11.64
CA ILE A 21 -25.59 -12.11 10.67
C ILE A 21 -24.15 -12.22 11.16
N TYR A 22 -23.90 -11.98 12.45
CA TYR A 22 -22.58 -12.13 13.06
C TYR A 22 -22.08 -13.58 12.95
N MET A 23 -22.92 -14.58 13.21
CA MET A 23 -22.58 -16.00 13.11
C MET A 23 -22.29 -16.43 11.66
N ILE A 24 -23.03 -15.92 10.68
CA ILE A 24 -22.79 -16.16 9.25
C ILE A 24 -21.46 -15.53 8.82
N ASN A 25 -21.18 -14.29 9.22
CA ASN A 25 -19.92 -13.62 8.90
C ASN A 25 -18.71 -14.29 9.59
N LYS A 26 -18.89 -14.81 10.81
CA LYS A 26 -17.86 -15.60 11.50
C LYS A 26 -17.60 -16.94 10.82
N ARG A 27 -18.64 -17.62 10.30
CA ARG A 27 -18.50 -18.85 9.52
C ARG A 27 -17.82 -18.63 8.17
N LYS A 28 -18.07 -17.51 7.49
CA LYS A 28 -17.36 -17.16 6.24
C LYS A 28 -15.85 -17.00 6.48
N ARG A 29 -15.46 -16.33 7.57
CA ARG A 29 -14.04 -16.22 7.96
C ARG A 29 -13.39 -17.57 8.26
N ALA A 30 -14.12 -18.51 8.88
CA ALA A 30 -13.61 -19.86 9.13
C ALA A 30 -13.50 -20.70 7.84
N SER A 31 -14.39 -20.49 6.87
CA SER A 31 -14.35 -21.19 5.58
C SER A 31 -13.25 -20.67 4.63
N ASP A 32 -12.88 -19.39 4.74
CA ASP A 32 -11.78 -18.80 3.98
C ASP A 32 -10.40 -19.24 4.51
N ASP A 33 -10.28 -19.50 5.83
CA ASP A 33 -9.06 -20.04 6.44
C ASP A 33 -8.85 -21.54 6.11
N ASP A 34 -9.92 -22.33 5.95
CA ASP A 34 -9.83 -23.74 5.56
C ASP A 34 -9.47 -23.93 4.06
N LEU A 35 -9.75 -22.94 3.20
CA LEU A 35 -9.44 -22.99 1.76
C LEU A 35 -7.97 -22.74 1.41
N LEU A 36 -7.15 -22.35 2.40
CA LEU A 36 -5.70 -22.16 2.26
C LEU A 36 -4.88 -23.40 2.65
N SER A 37 -5.56 -24.54 2.94
CA SER A 37 -4.89 -25.76 3.41
C SER A 37 -4.69 -26.87 2.37
N ASP A 38 -5.23 -26.74 1.15
CA ASP A 38 -5.02 -27.73 0.08
C ASP A 38 -4.57 -27.05 -1.21
N SER A 39 -3.27 -27.06 -1.47
CA SER A 39 -2.76 -27.10 -2.85
C SER A 39 -1.50 -27.96 -2.87
N ASP A 40 -1.70 -29.20 -3.30
CA ASP A 40 -0.66 -30.13 -3.70
C ASP A 40 0.06 -29.63 -4.96
N ASP A 41 1.40 -29.66 -4.85
CA ASP A 41 2.41 -29.99 -5.86
C ASP A 41 2.05 -29.85 -7.37
N GLU A 42 2.42 -28.72 -7.96
CA GLU A 42 2.95 -28.71 -9.34
C GLU A 42 4.32 -28.02 -9.35
N THR A 43 5.35 -28.84 -9.44
CA THR A 43 6.75 -28.44 -9.59
C THR A 43 7.00 -27.84 -10.98
N ALA A 44 7.10 -26.51 -11.04
CA ALA A 44 7.78 -25.84 -12.13
C ALA A 44 9.30 -25.93 -11.91
N ASP A 45 9.97 -26.71 -12.76
CA ASP A 45 11.43 -26.86 -12.84
C ASP A 45 12.12 -25.50 -13.08
N PHE A 46 12.63 -24.91 -12.00
CA PHE A 46 13.59 -23.82 -12.08
C PHE A 46 14.95 -24.38 -11.72
N GLY A 47 15.78 -24.56 -12.75
CA GLY A 47 17.11 -25.17 -12.68
C GLY A 47 17.93 -24.67 -11.49
N SER A 48 18.19 -25.59 -10.56
CA SER A 48 18.99 -25.38 -9.36
C SER A 48 20.48 -25.20 -9.70
N LYS A 49 21.02 -24.05 -9.32
CA LYS A 49 22.40 -23.95 -8.83
C LYS A 49 22.43 -23.09 -7.57
N GLY A 50 22.30 -23.75 -6.43
CA GLY A 50 22.56 -23.17 -5.11
C GLY A 50 21.58 -23.67 -4.06
N GLY A 51 21.81 -24.85 -3.50
CA GLY A 51 21.08 -25.30 -2.32
C GLY A 51 21.51 -24.48 -1.09
N TYR A 52 20.54 -23.89 -0.38
CA TYR A 52 20.77 -23.27 0.91
C TYR A 52 20.55 -24.30 2.02
N ASP A 53 21.56 -24.49 2.87
CA ASP A 53 21.49 -25.30 4.09
C ASP A 53 20.79 -24.51 5.20
N VAL A 54 19.62 -25.01 5.65
CA VAL A 54 18.77 -24.36 6.66
C VAL A 54 19.22 -24.65 8.10
N ASN A 55 20.37 -25.32 8.30
CA ASN A 55 20.91 -25.65 9.63
C ASN A 55 22.22 -24.92 9.99
N GLY A 56 22.55 -23.82 9.32
CA GLY A 56 23.69 -23.00 9.65
C GLY A 56 23.55 -22.34 11.03
N LYS A 57 24.25 -22.86 12.05
CA LYS A 57 24.50 -22.17 13.31
C LYS A 57 25.11 -20.79 13.03
N TYR A 58 24.37 -19.72 13.35
CA TYR A 58 24.92 -18.36 13.38
C TYR A 58 26.14 -18.32 14.32
N ASN A 59 27.33 -18.14 13.75
CA ASN A 59 28.57 -18.00 14.49
C ASN A 59 28.87 -16.50 14.56
N GLY A 60 28.77 -15.90 15.75
CA GLY A 60 28.80 -14.44 15.98
C GLY A 60 30.15 -13.74 15.72
N ASN A 61 31.00 -14.29 14.84
CA ASN A 61 32.34 -13.77 14.51
C ASN A 61 32.51 -13.45 13.02
N ASP A 62 31.44 -13.50 12.22
CA ASP A 62 31.49 -12.92 10.88
C ASP A 62 31.65 -11.42 11.01
N LYS A 63 32.76 -10.89 10.46
CA LYS A 63 33.01 -9.45 10.37
C LYS A 63 31.77 -8.81 9.78
N VAL A 64 31.02 -8.06 10.60
CA VAL A 64 29.92 -7.22 10.14
C VAL A 64 30.46 -6.42 8.98
N LEU A 65 30.01 -6.73 7.76
CA LEU A 65 30.35 -5.91 6.59
C LEU A 65 30.00 -4.47 6.97
N PRO A 66 30.85 -3.47 6.68
CA PRO A 66 30.54 -2.09 7.03
C PRO A 66 29.13 -1.76 6.50
N SER A 67 28.19 -1.55 7.42
CA SER A 67 26.81 -1.26 7.03
C SER A 67 26.81 0.10 6.35
N MET A 68 26.51 0.12 5.06
CA MET A 68 26.32 1.37 4.33
C MET A 68 25.14 2.12 4.93
N LYS A 69 25.30 3.44 5.09
CA LYS A 69 24.23 4.33 5.55
C LYS A 69 23.07 4.37 4.56
N SER A 70 21.87 4.68 5.03
CA SER A 70 20.63 4.67 4.23
C SER A 70 20.74 5.54 2.98
N GLY A 71 21.29 6.75 3.09
CA GLY A 71 21.46 7.65 1.95
C GLY A 71 22.43 7.14 0.88
N GLU A 72 23.58 6.60 1.31
CA GLU A 72 24.55 5.99 0.38
C GLU A 72 23.94 4.77 -0.32
N LEU A 73 23.20 3.94 0.42
CA LEU A 73 22.53 2.75 -0.11
C LEU A 73 21.49 3.14 -1.17
N LEU A 74 20.61 4.07 -0.87
CA LEU A 74 19.59 4.56 -1.80
C LEU A 74 20.22 5.13 -3.07
N LYS A 75 21.24 6.00 -2.96
CA LYS A 75 21.97 6.53 -4.12
C LYS A 75 22.62 5.42 -4.94
N SER A 76 23.14 4.38 -4.29
CA SER A 76 23.73 3.23 -4.98
C SER A 76 22.70 2.41 -5.75
N ILE A 77 21.50 2.18 -5.17
CA ILE A 77 20.38 1.48 -5.82
C ILE A 77 19.92 2.31 -7.02
N LEU A 78 19.68 3.61 -6.85
CA LEU A 78 19.25 4.50 -7.94
C LEU A 78 20.22 4.49 -9.12
N LYS A 79 21.54 4.49 -8.86
CA LYS A 79 22.56 4.34 -9.92
C LYS A 79 22.46 2.99 -10.64
N ARG A 80 22.28 1.88 -9.91
CA ARG A 80 22.13 0.54 -10.51
C ARG A 80 20.85 0.40 -11.32
N LEU A 81 19.80 1.10 -10.94
CA LEU A 81 18.54 1.21 -11.69
C LEU A 81 18.61 2.18 -12.88
N ASN A 82 19.76 2.82 -13.12
CA ASN A 82 19.93 3.88 -14.12
C ASN A 82 18.95 5.05 -13.97
N CYS A 83 18.56 5.37 -12.73
CA CYS A 83 17.70 6.51 -12.44
C CYS A 83 18.52 7.81 -12.42
N THR A 84 17.99 8.85 -13.07
CA THR A 84 18.45 10.23 -12.82
C THR A 84 17.88 10.69 -11.49
N TYR A 85 18.74 11.20 -10.60
CA TYR A 85 18.32 11.75 -9.32
C TYR A 85 19.00 13.08 -8.98
N LYS A 86 18.36 13.86 -8.12
CA LYS A 86 18.84 15.12 -7.54
C LYS A 86 18.72 15.05 -6.02
N GLU A 87 19.73 15.55 -5.33
CA GLU A 87 19.68 15.70 -3.87
C GLU A 87 18.98 17.02 -3.56
N GLY A 88 18.00 16.98 -2.66
CA GLY A 88 17.31 18.14 -2.13
C GLY A 88 17.90 18.60 -0.79
N ASP A 89 17.20 19.52 -0.14
CA ASP A 89 17.48 19.90 1.24
C ASP A 89 16.96 18.80 2.21
N ASP A 90 17.46 18.77 3.45
CA ASP A 90 16.99 17.89 4.54
C ASP A 90 16.94 16.37 4.23
N ASP A 91 17.99 15.83 3.59
CA ASP A 91 18.12 14.40 3.23
C ASP A 91 17.03 13.88 2.27
N ASP A 92 16.44 14.76 1.46
CA ASP A 92 15.51 14.35 0.40
C ASP A 92 16.25 13.99 -0.91
N ILE A 93 15.81 12.94 -1.62
CA ILE A 93 16.29 12.60 -2.98
C ILE A 93 15.13 12.54 -3.96
N TRP A 94 15.20 13.35 -5.01
CA TRP A 94 14.24 13.38 -6.10
C TRP A 94 14.73 12.53 -7.26
N PHE A 95 13.92 11.61 -7.78
CA PHE A 95 14.33 10.75 -8.89
C PHE A 95 13.18 10.41 -9.83
N THR A 96 13.52 9.96 -11.03
CA THR A 96 12.56 9.50 -12.04
C THR A 96 12.77 8.02 -12.30
N TYR A 97 11.68 7.25 -12.31
CA TYR A 97 11.69 5.82 -12.59
C TYR A 97 10.47 5.45 -13.45
N GLN A 98 10.71 4.80 -14.59
CA GLN A 98 9.66 4.40 -15.55
C GLN A 98 8.70 5.53 -15.98
N GLY A 99 9.20 6.76 -16.08
CA GLY A 99 8.41 7.93 -16.48
C GLY A 99 7.70 8.65 -15.33
N GLU A 100 7.83 8.16 -14.10
CA GLU A 100 7.13 8.68 -12.92
C GLU A 100 8.12 9.32 -11.94
N HIS A 101 7.65 10.33 -11.22
CA HIS A 101 8.49 11.22 -10.42
C HIS A 101 8.29 10.96 -8.92
N PHE A 102 9.40 10.64 -8.26
CA PHE A 102 9.40 10.24 -6.86
C PHE A 102 10.31 11.10 -6.01
N ALA A 103 9.98 11.19 -4.73
CA ALA A 103 10.85 11.76 -3.70
C ALA A 103 11.10 10.74 -2.59
N LEU A 104 12.35 10.60 -2.16
CA LEU A 104 12.76 9.83 -1.01
C LEU A 104 12.95 10.76 0.16
N ARG A 105 12.46 10.35 1.33
CA ARG A 105 12.84 10.92 2.62
C ARG A 105 13.37 9.81 3.51
N PHE A 106 14.50 10.05 4.15
CA PHE A 106 15.15 9.08 5.03
C PHE A 106 15.95 9.80 6.11
N SER A 107 16.56 9.03 7.00
CA SER A 107 17.56 9.53 7.95
C SER A 107 18.67 8.50 8.03
N ASP A 108 19.92 8.95 7.96
CA ASP A 108 21.11 8.08 8.09
C ASP A 108 21.25 7.44 9.48
N ASP A 109 20.51 7.96 10.47
CA ASP A 109 20.47 7.42 11.84
C ASP A 109 19.40 6.31 12.01
N SER A 110 18.68 5.97 10.95
CA SER A 110 17.63 4.95 10.97
C SER A 110 17.57 4.13 9.68
N TYR A 111 16.89 2.99 9.72
CA TYR A 111 16.59 2.21 8.50
C TYR A 111 15.30 2.65 7.83
N TRP A 112 14.60 3.64 8.35
CA TRP A 112 13.32 4.07 7.80
C TRP A 112 13.52 4.89 6.52
N VAL A 113 12.72 4.55 5.51
CA VAL A 113 12.65 5.25 4.23
C VAL A 113 11.17 5.48 3.89
N ARG A 114 10.87 6.66 3.38
CA ARG A 114 9.61 6.97 2.74
C ARG A 114 9.82 7.30 1.27
N ILE A 115 8.99 6.74 0.40
CA ILE A 115 8.84 7.20 -0.98
C ILE A 115 7.53 7.99 -1.08
N TYR A 116 7.60 9.14 -1.74
CA TYR A 116 6.45 9.87 -2.25
C TYR A 116 6.39 9.71 -3.77
N ASP A 117 5.19 9.45 -4.28
CA ASP A 117 4.81 9.52 -5.70
C ASP A 117 3.94 10.76 -5.87
N ALA A 118 4.52 11.79 -6.49
CA ALA A 118 4.01 13.14 -6.39
C ALA A 118 2.84 13.41 -7.35
N GLN A 119 1.78 14.00 -6.79
CA GLN A 119 0.64 14.63 -7.46
C GLN A 119 0.22 14.04 -8.81
N TRP A 120 -0.45 12.89 -8.76
CA TRP A 120 -0.92 12.19 -9.96
C TRP A 120 -2.41 12.40 -10.28
N PHE A 121 -3.14 13.16 -9.46
CA PHE A 121 -4.48 13.65 -9.75
C PHE A 121 -4.66 15.06 -9.19
N GLU A 122 -5.38 15.91 -9.94
CA GLU A 122 -5.76 17.26 -9.54
C GLU A 122 -7.15 17.59 -10.11
N CYS A 123 -8.02 18.20 -9.30
CA CYS A 123 -9.24 18.87 -9.76
C CYS A 123 -9.49 20.16 -8.95
N THR A 124 -10.41 21.00 -9.45
CA THR A 124 -10.84 22.22 -8.76
C THR A 124 -11.79 21.89 -7.60
N LEU A 125 -11.81 22.73 -6.56
CA LEU A 125 -12.74 22.58 -5.42
C LEU A 125 -14.21 22.77 -5.79
N ASP A 126 -14.52 23.36 -6.94
CA ASP A 126 -15.89 23.48 -7.44
C ASP A 126 -16.43 22.14 -7.97
N ASP A 127 -15.56 21.18 -8.28
CA ASP A 127 -15.96 19.87 -8.80
C ASP A 127 -16.22 18.86 -7.67
N LEU A 128 -17.31 19.11 -6.94
CA LEU A 128 -17.69 18.34 -5.76
C LEU A 128 -17.94 16.85 -6.07
N GLU A 129 -18.33 16.53 -7.29
CA GLU A 129 -18.56 15.15 -7.73
C GLU A 129 -17.25 14.41 -7.94
N GLU A 130 -16.32 15.02 -8.68
CA GLU A 130 -14.97 14.50 -8.89
C GLU A 130 -14.25 14.25 -7.55
N ILE A 131 -14.35 15.20 -6.62
CA ILE A 131 -13.82 15.06 -5.27
C ILE A 131 -14.45 13.87 -4.54
N SER A 132 -15.79 13.74 -4.61
CA SER A 132 -16.50 12.64 -3.95
C SER A 132 -16.11 11.27 -4.50
N TYR A 133 -16.02 11.14 -5.83
CA TYR A 133 -15.59 9.90 -6.49
C TYR A 133 -14.17 9.52 -6.10
N MET A 134 -13.26 10.50 -6.12
CA MET A 134 -11.86 10.26 -5.78
C MET A 134 -11.69 9.88 -4.30
N GLN A 135 -12.37 10.55 -3.37
CA GLN A 135 -12.33 10.20 -1.94
C GLN A 135 -12.81 8.77 -1.68
N LYS A 136 -13.89 8.33 -2.34
CA LYS A 136 -14.38 6.95 -2.23
C LYS A 136 -13.37 5.96 -2.78
N ALA A 137 -12.77 6.26 -3.93
CA ALA A 137 -11.75 5.42 -4.55
C ALA A 137 -10.49 5.28 -3.67
N VAL A 138 -9.98 6.38 -3.14
CA VAL A 138 -8.86 6.40 -2.19
C VAL A 138 -9.18 5.57 -0.95
N ASN A 139 -10.34 5.78 -0.33
CA ASN A 139 -10.74 5.04 0.88
C ASN A 139 -10.86 3.53 0.61
N TYR A 140 -11.43 3.16 -0.54
CA TYR A 140 -11.55 1.76 -0.94
C TYR A 140 -10.19 1.10 -1.14
N CYS A 141 -9.27 1.75 -1.86
CA CYS A 141 -7.97 1.17 -2.21
C CYS A 141 -6.99 1.17 -1.04
N ASN A 142 -7.01 2.18 -0.17
CA ASN A 142 -6.14 2.24 1.02
C ASN A 142 -6.40 1.09 2.00
N ALA A 143 -7.62 0.55 2.05
CA ALA A 143 -7.93 -0.61 2.88
C ALA A 143 -7.34 -1.94 2.35
N ARG A 144 -6.76 -1.94 1.13
CA ARG A 144 -6.36 -3.16 0.40
C ARG A 144 -4.91 -3.14 -0.09
N ASN A 145 -4.23 -2.01 0.03
CA ASN A 145 -2.89 -1.80 -0.51
C ASN A 145 -1.88 -1.51 0.61
N CYS A 146 -0.62 -1.88 0.38
CA CYS A 146 0.49 -1.57 1.29
C CYS A 146 0.94 -0.11 1.20
N ALA A 147 0.83 0.49 0.01
CA ALA A 147 1.00 1.93 -0.18
C ALA A 147 -0.29 2.67 0.21
N THR A 148 -0.16 3.96 0.51
CA THR A 148 -1.29 4.82 0.91
C THR A 148 -1.44 5.97 -0.07
N ALA A 149 -2.63 6.14 -0.63
CA ALA A 149 -3.01 7.36 -1.34
C ALA A 149 -3.49 8.40 -0.33
N CYS A 150 -3.05 9.63 -0.50
CA CYS A 150 -3.39 10.77 0.35
C CYS A 150 -3.88 11.90 -0.53
N TYR A 151 -4.83 12.68 -0.03
CA TYR A 151 -5.31 13.87 -0.71
C TYR A 151 -5.14 15.11 0.15
N VAL A 152 -4.92 16.26 -0.52
CA VAL A 152 -4.82 17.58 0.10
C VAL A 152 -5.87 18.49 -0.54
N ILE A 153 -6.56 19.25 0.30
CA ILE A 153 -7.46 20.32 -0.10
C ILE A 153 -6.70 21.61 0.15
N ASP A 154 -6.30 22.27 -0.93
CA ASP A 154 -5.67 23.58 -0.89
C ASP A 154 -6.72 24.65 -1.18
N THR A 155 -7.10 25.39 -0.14
CA THR A 155 -8.12 26.45 -0.24
C THR A 155 -7.57 27.74 -0.80
N GLU A 156 -6.25 27.93 -0.81
CA GLU A 156 -5.63 29.14 -1.38
C GLU A 156 -5.51 29.00 -2.90
N GLU A 157 -5.09 27.83 -3.37
CA GLU A 157 -4.98 27.51 -4.80
C GLU A 157 -6.27 26.95 -5.40
N GLU A 158 -7.33 26.79 -4.60
CA GLU A 158 -8.63 26.22 -4.97
C GLU A 158 -8.53 24.84 -5.65
N LYS A 159 -7.66 23.97 -5.11
CA LYS A 159 -7.33 22.66 -5.68
C LYS A 159 -7.51 21.51 -4.70
N PHE A 160 -7.97 20.39 -5.25
CA PHE A 160 -7.90 19.07 -4.64
C PHE A 160 -6.81 18.26 -5.36
N THR A 161 -5.82 17.77 -4.64
CA THR A 161 -4.71 16.98 -5.22
C THR A 161 -4.59 15.62 -4.53
N VAL A 162 -4.17 14.61 -5.29
CA VAL A 162 -3.88 13.27 -4.75
C VAL A 162 -2.44 12.88 -5.06
N PHE A 163 -1.76 12.37 -4.04
CA PHE A 163 -0.44 11.79 -4.13
C PHE A 163 -0.44 10.43 -3.43
N SER A 164 0.64 9.65 -3.58
CA SER A 164 0.79 8.43 -2.81
C SER A 164 2.11 8.37 -2.07
N LYS A 165 2.15 7.58 -1.00
CA LYS A 165 3.36 7.33 -0.22
C LYS A 165 3.43 5.90 0.26
N CYS A 166 4.64 5.43 0.50
CA CYS A 166 4.89 4.20 1.26
C CYS A 166 6.05 4.39 2.22
N ASP A 167 5.98 3.72 3.37
CA ASP A 167 6.95 3.75 4.44
C ASP A 167 7.50 2.33 4.63
N PHE A 168 8.81 2.15 4.61
CA PHE A 168 9.45 0.84 4.76
C PHE A 168 10.83 0.94 5.39
N LEU A 169 11.43 -0.22 5.68
CA LEU A 169 12.79 -0.32 6.21
C LEU A 169 13.75 -0.70 5.09
N LEU A 170 14.92 -0.08 5.03
CA LEU A 170 15.96 -0.45 4.08
C LEU A 170 17.31 -0.53 4.81
N ASN A 171 18.03 -1.62 4.57
CA ASN A 171 19.34 -1.86 5.17
C ASN A 171 20.24 -2.56 4.16
N SER A 172 21.53 -2.23 4.17
CA SER A 172 22.54 -2.81 3.28
C SER A 172 22.79 -4.30 3.52
N ASN A 173 22.39 -4.82 4.68
CA ASN A 173 22.47 -6.23 5.04
C ASN A 173 21.25 -7.06 4.60
N PHE A 174 20.21 -6.43 4.05
CA PHE A 174 19.06 -7.18 3.53
C PHE A 174 19.46 -8.01 2.31
N PRO A 175 18.88 -9.21 2.12
CA PRO A 175 19.04 -9.93 0.88
C PRO A 175 18.37 -9.12 -0.25
N PHE A 176 19.12 -8.85 -1.31
CA PHE A 176 18.64 -8.17 -2.52
C PHE A 176 17.93 -6.82 -2.25
N PRO A 177 18.63 -5.83 -1.69
CA PRO A 177 18.02 -4.54 -1.31
C PRO A 177 17.44 -3.76 -2.51
N ASP A 178 17.99 -3.98 -3.71
CA ASP A 178 17.52 -3.42 -4.97
C ASP A 178 16.12 -3.94 -5.33
N ASP A 179 15.95 -5.26 -5.35
CA ASP A 179 14.66 -5.90 -5.67
C ASP A 179 13.60 -5.57 -4.62
N TYR A 180 14.02 -5.44 -3.36
CA TYR A 180 13.16 -4.99 -2.28
C TYR A 180 12.70 -3.54 -2.50
N PHE A 181 13.59 -2.63 -2.87
CA PHE A 181 13.24 -1.24 -3.21
C PHE A 181 12.30 -1.16 -4.42
N ILE A 182 12.59 -1.92 -5.49
CA ILE A 182 11.72 -2.01 -6.68
C ILE A 182 10.33 -2.53 -6.30
N SER A 183 10.24 -3.48 -5.37
CA SER A 183 8.96 -4.01 -4.89
C SER A 183 8.08 -2.91 -4.28
N TRP A 184 8.66 -1.94 -3.58
CA TRP A 184 7.94 -0.79 -3.04
C TRP A 184 7.51 0.23 -4.10
N LEU A 185 8.33 0.48 -5.12
CA LEU A 185 7.92 1.26 -6.29
C LEU A 185 6.72 0.62 -6.99
N ASN A 186 6.75 -0.71 -7.15
CA ASN A 186 5.64 -1.47 -7.72
C ASN A 186 4.35 -1.36 -6.89
N GLN A 187 4.43 -1.21 -5.56
CA GLN A 187 3.24 -0.98 -4.74
C GLN A 187 2.59 0.39 -5.03
N LEU A 188 3.39 1.43 -5.29
CA LEU A 188 2.87 2.76 -5.65
C LEU A 188 2.16 2.71 -7.01
N PHE A 189 2.76 2.06 -8.02
CA PHE A 189 2.12 1.87 -9.32
C PHE A 189 0.81 1.09 -9.23
N ARG A 190 0.79 0.00 -8.45
CA ARG A 190 -0.41 -0.81 -8.22
C ARG A 190 -1.51 0.03 -7.57
N LEU A 191 -1.19 0.74 -6.50
CA LEU A 191 -2.13 1.61 -5.82
C LEU A 191 -2.71 2.67 -6.76
N LYS A 192 -1.87 3.39 -7.50
CA LYS A 192 -2.29 4.45 -8.44
C LYS A 192 -3.24 3.90 -9.50
N ARG A 193 -2.91 2.75 -10.10
CA ARG A 193 -3.78 2.06 -11.05
C ARG A 193 -5.12 1.65 -10.42
N ASP A 194 -5.08 1.04 -9.24
CA ASP A 194 -6.28 0.53 -8.57
C ASP A 194 -7.19 1.68 -8.14
N VAL A 195 -6.62 2.82 -7.71
CA VAL A 195 -7.40 4.05 -7.43
C VAL A 195 -8.04 4.59 -8.70
N ALA A 196 -7.30 4.68 -9.81
CA ALA A 196 -7.86 5.14 -11.08
C ALA A 196 -9.04 4.27 -11.53
N MET A 197 -8.89 2.94 -11.47
CA MET A 197 -9.97 2.00 -11.80
C MET A 197 -11.20 2.15 -10.88
N GLN A 198 -10.98 2.31 -9.58
CA GLN A 198 -12.09 2.49 -8.65
C GLN A 198 -12.76 3.85 -8.83
N TYR A 199 -12.00 4.90 -9.11
CA TYR A 199 -12.52 6.22 -9.44
C TYR A 199 -13.43 6.17 -10.67
N ASP A 200 -13.00 5.52 -11.76
CA ASP A 200 -13.83 5.37 -12.97
C ASP A 200 -15.15 4.65 -12.67
N LYS A 201 -15.10 3.63 -11.79
CA LYS A 201 -16.30 2.92 -11.33
C LYS A 201 -17.24 3.83 -10.54
N GLU A 202 -16.72 4.60 -9.58
CA GLU A 202 -17.53 5.55 -8.78
C GLU A 202 -18.18 6.61 -9.67
N LYS A 203 -17.46 7.08 -10.69
CA LYS A 203 -17.96 8.05 -11.67
C LYS A 203 -19.12 7.49 -12.49
N VAL A 204 -18.95 6.31 -13.09
CA VAL A 204 -20.02 5.63 -13.85
C VAL A 204 -21.24 5.36 -12.98
N GLU A 205 -21.04 4.87 -11.75
CA GLU A 205 -22.16 4.63 -10.82
C GLU A 205 -22.86 5.92 -10.38
N GLY A 206 -22.12 7.02 -10.29
CA GLY A 206 -22.65 8.34 -9.97
C GLY A 206 -23.49 8.92 -11.10
N GLU A 207 -23.02 8.81 -12.35
CA GLU A 207 -23.73 9.26 -13.55
C GLU A 207 -25.05 8.50 -13.78
N VAL A 208 -25.07 7.18 -13.54
CA VAL A 208 -26.28 6.35 -13.68
C VAL A 208 -27.37 6.72 -12.65
N LYS A 209 -26.99 7.32 -11.51
CA LYS A 209 -27.92 7.66 -10.42
C LYS A 209 -28.53 9.07 -10.55
N LYS A 210 -28.10 9.88 -11.53
CA LYS A 210 -28.65 11.21 -11.83
C LYS A 210 -29.87 11.11 -12.74
#